data_AF-A0A3D1BAY9-F1
#
_entry.id   AF-A0A3D1BAY9-F1
#
_cell.length_a   1.000
_cell.length_b   1.000
_cell.length_c   1.000
_cell.angle_alpha   90.00
_cell.angle_beta   90.00
_cell.angle_gamma   90.00
#
_symmetry.space_group_name_H-M   'P 1'
#
loop_
_entity.id
_entity.type
_entity.pdbx_description
1 polymer ?
#
loop_
_entity_poly.entity_id
_entity_poly.type
_entity_poly.pdbx_seq_one_letter_code
_entity_poly.pdbx_strand_id
1 'polypeptide(L)' 'MALGRRVLFTVASGSLIYSGMVSALGMGDITLNSALNQPLSAEIDLLDVGDLSADDIRVVLASSADFARVGVERPAFL' A
#
# COMPACT_ATOMS: atom_id res chain seq x y z
N MET A 1 -21.56 -1.57 -43.77
CA MET A 1 -20.39 -1.22 -42.90
C MET A 1 -20.74 -0.24 -41.76
N ALA A 2 -21.98 -0.22 -41.23
CA ALA A 2 -22.38 0.71 -40.15
C ALA A 2 -22.44 0.05 -38.75
N LEU A 3 -22.44 -1.29 -38.68
CA LEU A 3 -22.61 -2.03 -37.43
C LEU A 3 -21.31 -2.09 -36.60
N GLY A 4 -20.16 -2.28 -37.24
CA GLY A 4 -18.87 -2.41 -36.55
C GLY A 4 -18.44 -1.15 -35.78
N ARG A 5 -18.76 0.05 -36.30
CA ARG A 5 -18.43 1.32 -35.64
C ARG A 5 -19.25 1.55 -34.37
N ARG A 6 -20.52 1.14 -34.34
CA ARG A 6 -21.37 1.26 -33.15
C ARG A 6 -20.93 0.31 -32.03
N VAL A 7 -20.54 -0.92 -32.39
CA VAL A 7 -19.99 -1.89 -31.42
C VAL A 7 -18.67 -1.38 -30.81
N LEU A 8 -17.79 -0.79 -31.62
CA LEU A 8 -16.55 -0.16 -31.15
C LEU A 8 -16.80 0.99 -30.16
N PHE A 9 -17.80 1.84 -30.41
CA PHE A 9 -18.17 2.91 -29.47
C PHE A 9 -18.76 2.36 -28.16
N THR A 10 -19.57 1.29 -28.20
CA THR A 10 -20.14 0.70 -26.99
C THR A 10 -19.09 0.02 -26.11
N VAL A 11 -18.08 -0.62 -26.69
CA VAL A 11 -16.96 -1.24 -25.94
C VAL A 11 -16.05 -0.18 -25.33
N ALA A 12 -15.75 0.91 -26.06
CA ALA A 12 -14.89 2.00 -25.57
C ALA A 12 -15.48 2.73 -24.35
N SER A 13 -16.82 2.84 -24.25
CA SER A 13 -17.50 3.47 -23.11
C SER A 13 -17.48 2.61 -21.83
N GLY A 14 -17.32 1.29 -21.93
CA GLY A 14 -17.33 0.38 -20.76
C GLY A 14 -16.05 0.43 -19.92
N SER A 15 -14.91 0.73 -20.55
CA SER A 15 -13.58 0.77 -19.93
C SER A 15 -13.41 1.86 -18.85
N LEU A 16 -14.29 2.88 -18.82
CA LEU A 16 -14.23 3.97 -17.84
C LEU A 16 -14.86 3.62 -16.48
N ILE A 17 -15.61 2.51 -16.38
CA ILE A 17 -16.32 2.11 -15.15
C ILE A 17 -15.44 1.24 -14.25
N TYR A 18 -14.27 0.79 -14.74
CA TYR A 18 -13.30 0.03 -13.95
C TYR A 18 -12.39 0.96 -13.15
N SER A 19 -12.97 1.90 -12.40
CA SER A 19 -12.25 2.61 -11.35
C SER A 19 -12.03 1.60 -10.22
N GLY A 20 -10.81 1.04 -10.18
CA GLY A 20 -10.48 -0.13 -9.38
C GLY A 20 -10.87 0.02 -7.91
N MET A 21 -11.58 -0.99 -7.39
CA MET A 21 -11.63 -1.25 -5.97
C MET A 21 -10.20 -1.64 -5.55
N VAL A 22 -9.42 -0.67 -5.09
CA VAL A 22 -8.09 -0.95 -4.53
C VAL A 22 -8.31 -1.37 -3.09
N SER A 23 -7.92 -2.60 -2.76
CA SER A 23 -7.78 -3.01 -1.36
C SER A 23 -6.58 -2.26 -0.78
N ALA A 24 -6.86 -1.34 0.14
CA ALA A 24 -5.86 -0.58 0.86
C ALA A 24 -6.03 -0.85 2.35
N LEU A 25 -4.92 -0.88 3.07
CA LEU A 25 -4.90 -0.96 4.53
C LEU A 25 -4.73 0.47 5.06
N GLY A 26 -5.71 0.96 5.81
CA GLY A 26 -5.59 2.26 6.47
C GLY A 26 -4.54 2.20 7.57
N MET A 27 -3.54 3.07 7.54
CA MET A 27 -2.50 3.20 8.58
C MET A 27 -2.59 4.58 9.24
N GLY A 28 -2.49 4.62 10.56
CA GLY A 28 -2.42 5.81 11.37
C GLY A 28 -1.01 6.34 11.54
N ASP A 29 -0.82 7.17 12.56
CA ASP A 29 0.47 7.76 12.88
C ASP A 29 1.45 6.74 13.49
N ILE A 30 2.74 7.01 13.33
CA ILE A 30 3.80 6.25 14.00
C ILE A 30 4.09 6.86 15.37
N THR A 31 4.03 6.03 16.41
CA THR A 31 4.46 6.38 17.76
C THR A 31 5.80 5.71 18.06
N LEU A 32 6.81 6.52 18.39
CA LEU A 32 8.14 6.03 18.74
C LEU A 32 8.27 5.88 20.26
N ASN A 33 8.55 4.64 20.69
CA ASN A 33 8.74 4.26 22.10
C ASN A 33 10.22 4.07 22.46
N SER A 34 11.15 4.31 21.53
CA SER A 34 12.60 4.19 21.70
C SER A 34 13.32 5.53 21.54
N ALA A 35 14.42 5.73 22.27
CA ALA A 35 15.30 6.89 22.10
C ALA A 35 16.37 6.65 21.03
N LEU A 36 17.17 7.68 20.73
CA LEU A 36 18.32 7.56 19.84
C LEU A 36 19.34 6.55 20.40
N ASN A 37 19.87 5.68 19.54
CA ASN A 37 20.80 4.58 19.88
C ASN A 37 20.19 3.48 20.78
N GLN A 38 18.88 3.27 20.72
CA GLN A 38 18.20 2.13 21.31
C GLN A 38 17.54 1.29 20.21
N PRO A 39 17.30 -0.02 20.42
CA PRO A 39 16.54 -0.83 19.50
C PRO A 39 15.18 -0.18 19.17
N LEU A 40 14.82 -0.16 17.89
CA LEU A 40 13.62 0.47 17.38
C LEU A 40 12.40 -0.18 18.00
N SER A 41 11.66 0.62 18.76
CA SER A 41 10.35 0.27 19.29
C SER A 41 9.37 1.31 18.78
N ALA A 42 8.51 0.90 17.86
CA ALA A 42 7.52 1.76 17.25
C ALA A 42 6.19 1.04 17.08
N GLU A 43 5.11 1.81 17.16
CA GLU A 43 3.74 1.34 16.98
C GLU A 43 3.08 2.15 15.86
N ILE A 44 2.29 1.48 15.02
CA ILE A 44 1.51 2.10 13.95
C ILE A 44 0.10 1.52 14.05
N ASP A 45 -0.87 2.39 14.27
CA ASP A 45 -2.27 1.99 14.32
C ASP A 45 -2.78 1.59 12.94
N LEU A 46 -3.58 0.53 12.86
CA LEU A 46 -4.28 0.17 11.63
C LEU A 46 -5.73 0.65 11.73
N LEU A 47 -6.11 1.59 10.87
CA LEU A 47 -7.39 2.29 10.93
C LEU A 47 -8.51 1.57 10.19
N ASP A 48 -8.18 0.86 9.13
CA ASP A 48 -9.15 0.14 8.30
C ASP A 48 -8.58 -1.21 7.86
N VAL A 49 -8.84 -2.23 8.69
CA VAL A 49 -8.35 -3.61 8.50
C VAL A 49 -9.39 -4.51 7.82
N GLY A 50 -10.63 -4.06 7.65
CA GLY A 50 -11.73 -4.89 7.15
C GLY A 50 -11.86 -6.21 7.92
N ASP A 51 -11.76 -7.32 7.19
CA ASP A 51 -11.85 -8.69 7.72
C ASP A 51 -10.46 -9.34 8.00
N LEU A 52 -9.37 -8.57 7.91
CA LEU A 52 -8.02 -9.08 8.16
C LEU A 52 -7.83 -9.43 9.63
N SER A 53 -7.26 -10.61 9.89
CA SER A 53 -6.78 -11.01 11.20
C SER A 53 -5.30 -10.68 11.38
N ALA A 54 -4.78 -10.78 12.60
CA ALA A 54 -3.37 -10.55 12.88
C ALA A 54 -2.45 -11.50 12.09
N ASP A 55 -2.89 -12.74 11.86
CA ASP A 55 -2.11 -13.74 11.12
C ASP A 55 -2.03 -13.43 9.62
N ASP A 56 -2.95 -12.61 9.11
CA ASP A 56 -2.94 -12.13 7.71
C ASP A 56 -2.00 -10.94 7.51
N ILE A 57 -1.45 -10.39 8.60
CA ILE A 57 -0.63 -9.17 8.58
C ILE A 57 0.82 -9.52 8.92
N ARG A 58 1.73 -9.18 8.00
CA ARG A 58 3.17 -9.35 8.20
C ARG A 58 3.86 -8.00 8.37
N VAL A 59 4.47 -7.79 9.53
CA VAL A 59 5.27 -6.60 9.84
C VAL A 59 6.75 -6.93 9.67
N VAL A 60 7.42 -6.24 8.73
CA VAL A 60 8.86 -6.38 8.49
C VAL A 60 9.44 -5.04 8.06
N LEU A 61 10.73 -4.84 8.31
CA LEU A 61 11.47 -3.76 7.67
C LEU A 61 11.58 -3.99 6.17
N ALA A 62 11.43 -2.92 5.40
CA ALA A 62 11.55 -2.97 3.95
C ALA A 62 12.96 -3.41 3.50
N SER A 63 13.03 -3.94 2.28
CA SER A 63 14.28 -4.38 1.68
C SER A 63 15.22 -3.21 1.39
N SER A 64 16.53 -3.45 1.29
CA SER A 64 17.49 -2.40 0.90
C SER A 64 17.15 -1.75 -0.44
N ALA A 65 16.56 -2.52 -1.38
CA ALA A 65 16.12 -2.00 -2.67
C ALA A 65 14.93 -1.03 -2.52
N ASP A 66 14.00 -1.30 -1.60
CA ASP A 66 12.86 -0.42 -1.35
C ASP A 66 13.28 0.91 -0.72
N PHE A 67 14.20 0.87 0.26
CA PHE A 67 14.80 2.08 0.83
C PHE A 67 15.47 2.93 -0.24
N ALA A 68 16.29 2.32 -1.10
CA ALA A 68 16.95 3.00 -2.21
C ALA A 68 15.94 3.61 -3.21
N ARG A 69 14.85 2.87 -3.50
CA ARG A 69 13.78 3.31 -4.42
C ARG A 69 13.07 4.58 -3.93
N VAL A 70 12.92 4.75 -2.62
CA VAL A 70 12.29 5.95 -2.02
C VAL A 70 13.31 7.02 -1.61
N GLY A 71 14.60 6.81 -1.85
CA GLY A 71 15.66 7.76 -1.53
C GLY A 71 15.94 7.92 -0.04
N VAL A 72 15.57 6.93 0.78
CA VAL A 72 15.78 6.94 2.23
C VAL A 72 16.97 6.04 2.57
N GLU A 73 17.88 6.54 3.41
CA GLU A 73 18.98 5.73 3.92
C GLU A 73 18.45 4.59 4.79
N ARG A 74 18.95 3.37 4.56
CA ARG A 74 18.62 2.22 5.41
C ARG A 74 19.63 2.12 6.55
N PRO A 75 19.23 2.34 7.82
CA PRO A 75 20.14 2.22 8.94
C PRO A 75 20.71 0.80 9.03
N ALA A 76 22.00 0.70 9.37
CA ALA A 76 22.64 -0.60 9.60
C ALA A 76 22.13 -1.28 10.89
N PHE A 77 21.60 -0.49 11.81
CA PHE A 77 21.03 -0.91 13.09
C PHE A 77 19.82 -0.02 13.40
N LEU A 78 18.80 -0.64 13.99
CA LEU A 78 17.57 0.00 14.44
C LEU A 78 17.32 -0.40 15.87
#